data_AF-A0A0G4NGZ7-F1
#
_entry.id   AF-A0A0G4NGZ7-F1
#
_cell.length_a   1.000
_cell.length_b   1.000
_cell.length_c   1.000
_cell.angle_alpha   90.00
_cell.angle_beta   90.00
_cell.angle_gamma   90.00
#
_symmetry.space_group_name_H-M   'P 1'
#
loop_
_entity.id
_entity.type
_entity.pdbx_description
1 polymer ?
#
loop_
_entity_poly.entity_id
_entity_poly.type
_entity_poly.pdbx_seq_one_letter_code
_entity_poly.pdbx_strand_id
1 'polypeptide(L)'
;MDNSHVALVSMMLKAEAFSPYRCDRNIALGVNLTSLTKVLRAANSTDQLTLKAEDAPDSLSLTFENGQDRFSEYDLKLMDIDQEHLGIPDTDYAATITLPSNEFRRICVDLSAMSE
;
A
#
# COMPACT_ATOMS: atom_id res chain seq x y z
N MET A 1 -7.16 -4.09 9.99
CA MET A 1 -7.39 -3.26 11.19
C MET A 1 -6.09 -3.13 11.94
N ASP A 2 -5.92 -2.12 12.77
CA ASP A 2 -4.81 -2.13 13.73
C ASP A 2 -5.08 -3.18 14.82
N ASN A 3 -4.07 -3.49 15.66
CA ASN A 3 -4.19 -4.52 16.70
C ASN A 3 -5.29 -4.22 17.74
N SER A 4 -5.70 -2.95 17.89
CA SER A 4 -6.80 -2.57 18.79
C SER A 4 -8.19 -2.63 18.14
N HIS A 5 -8.26 -2.94 16.85
CA HIS A 5 -9.50 -2.96 16.07
C HIS A 5 -10.26 -1.61 16.02
N VAL A 6 -9.54 -0.49 16.10
CA VAL A 6 -10.12 0.87 16.12
C VAL A 6 -9.91 1.60 14.79
N ALA A 7 -8.79 1.35 14.12
CA ALA A 7 -8.41 2.00 12.88
C ALA A 7 -8.43 1.01 11.71
N LEU A 8 -9.03 1.45 10.60
CA LEU A 8 -9.06 0.73 9.33
C LEU A 8 -8.39 1.58 8.25
N VAL A 9 -7.49 0.97 7.48
CA VAL A 9 -6.92 1.56 6.27
C VAL A 9 -7.53 0.84 5.07
N SER A 10 -8.16 1.60 4.18
CA SER A 10 -8.66 1.13 2.89
C SER A 10 -7.96 1.89 1.79
N MET A 11 -7.37 1.17 0.83
CA MET A 11 -6.60 1.75 -0.28
C MET A 11 -7.06 1.14 -1.60
N MET A 12 -7.21 1.98 -2.61
CA MET A 12 -7.56 1.57 -3.97
C MET A 12 -6.62 2.26 -4.96
N LEU A 13 -5.87 1.46 -5.71
CA LEU A 13 -5.12 1.90 -6.87
C LEU A 13 -5.89 1.47 -8.11
N LYS A 14 -6.35 2.43 -8.90
CA LYS A 14 -7.10 2.13 -10.12
C LYS A 14 -6.16 1.66 -11.23
N ALA A 15 -6.67 0.87 -12.17
CA ALA A 15 -5.88 0.34 -13.28
C ALA A 15 -5.21 1.44 -14.11
N GLU A 16 -5.85 2.62 -14.23
CA GLU A 16 -5.31 3.77 -14.99
C GLU A 16 -4.13 4.46 -14.28
N ALA A 17 -3.85 4.14 -13.02
CA ALA A 17 -2.69 4.64 -12.30
C ALA A 17 -1.39 3.90 -12.68
N PHE A 18 -1.49 2.82 -13.46
CA PHE A 18 -0.36 2.02 -13.91
C PHE A 18 -0.11 2.23 -15.41
N SER A 19 1.16 2.14 -15.85
CA SER A 19 1.51 2.25 -17.27
C SER A 19 1.07 0.98 -18.04
N PRO A 20 1.60 -0.21 -17.71
CA PRO A 20 0.92 -1.47 -18.01
C PRO A 20 0.20 -2.02 -16.77
N TYR A 21 -1.05 -2.44 -16.94
CA TYR A 21 -1.78 -3.24 -15.94
C TYR A 21 -2.40 -4.45 -16.61
N ARG A 22 -2.14 -5.63 -16.07
CA ARG A 22 -2.78 -6.89 -16.48
C ARG A 22 -2.98 -7.75 -15.25
N CYS A 23 -4.22 -8.16 -15.03
CA CYS A 23 -4.62 -9.06 -13.95
C CYS A 23 -5.71 -9.97 -14.51
N ASP A 24 -5.34 -11.18 -14.91
CA ASP A 24 -6.24 -12.09 -15.63
C ASP A 24 -7.28 -12.73 -14.69
N ARG A 25 -6.97 -12.79 -13.39
CA ARG A 25 -7.80 -13.35 -12.33
C ARG A 25 -7.66 -12.54 -11.06
N ASN A 26 -8.73 -12.49 -10.27
CA ASN A 26 -8.66 -11.92 -8.93
C ASN A 26 -7.75 -12.81 -8.07
N ILE A 27 -6.60 -12.26 -7.68
CA ILE A 27 -5.62 -12.90 -6.82
C ILE A 27 -5.43 -12.10 -5.54
N ALA A 28 -5.21 -12.83 -4.44
CA ALA A 28 -4.93 -12.26 -3.14
C ALA A 28 -3.44 -12.33 -2.85
N LEU A 29 -2.84 -11.21 -2.47
CA LEU A 29 -1.42 -11.15 -2.13
C LEU A 29 -1.29 -10.76 -0.66
N GLY A 30 -1.07 -11.73 0.21
CA GLY A 30 -0.81 -11.48 1.63
C GLY A 30 0.60 -10.96 1.85
N VAL A 31 0.78 -9.64 1.89
CA VAL A 31 2.10 -9.01 1.94
C VAL A 31 2.43 -8.52 3.35
N ASN A 32 3.61 -8.85 3.84
CA ASN A 32 4.17 -8.22 5.04
C ASN A 32 4.65 -6.80 4.71
N LEU A 33 3.96 -5.77 5.21
CA LEU A 33 4.27 -4.37 4.93
C LEU A 33 5.67 -3.95 5.40
N THR A 34 6.20 -4.55 6.47
CA THR A 34 7.57 -4.28 6.94
C THR A 34 8.60 -4.78 5.92
N SER A 35 8.42 -5.99 5.40
CA SER A 35 9.28 -6.55 4.35
C SER A 35 9.15 -5.77 3.05
N LEU A 36 7.93 -5.43 2.64
CA LEU A 36 7.68 -4.62 1.45
C LEU A 36 8.38 -3.25 1.54
N THR A 37 8.25 -2.56 2.68
CA THR A 37 8.90 -1.26 2.89
C THR A 37 10.43 -1.35 2.81
N LYS A 38 11.03 -2.45 3.29
CA LYS A 38 12.48 -2.67 3.17
C LYS A 38 12.91 -2.83 1.70
N VAL A 39 12.16 -3.59 0.91
CA VAL A 39 12.44 -3.77 -0.52
C VAL A 39 12.26 -2.45 -1.27
N LEU A 40 11.18 -1.71 -1.01
CA LEU A 40 10.92 -0.41 -1.62
C LEU A 40 12.02 0.64 -1.34
N ARG A 41 12.75 0.52 -0.23
CA ARG A 41 13.89 1.42 0.07
C ARG A 41 15.10 1.20 -0.84
N ALA A 42 15.19 0.08 -1.54
CA ALA A 42 16.24 -0.14 -2.54
C ALA A 42 15.95 0.60 -3.85
N ALA A 43 14.70 1.00 -4.08
CA ALA A 43 14.27 1.71 -5.28
C ALA A 43 14.71 3.17 -5.26
N ASN A 44 15.08 3.70 -6.42
CA ASN A 44 15.20 5.14 -6.60
C ASN A 44 13.83 5.72 -6.98
N SER A 45 13.60 7.00 -6.72
CA SER A 45 12.35 7.69 -7.05
C SER A 45 12.04 7.75 -8.54
N THR A 46 13.02 7.51 -9.40
CA THR A 46 12.89 7.52 -10.86
C THR A 46 12.75 6.14 -11.47
N ASP A 47 12.84 5.08 -10.65
CA ASP A 47 12.78 3.71 -11.17
C ASP A 47 11.35 3.31 -11.51
N GLN A 48 11.21 2.50 -12.55
CA GLN A 48 9.97 1.82 -12.85
C GLN A 48 9.87 0.56 -11.97
N LEU A 49 8.87 0.53 -11.09
CA LEU A 49 8.51 -0.66 -10.31
C LEU A 49 7.48 -1.50 -11.06
N THR A 50 7.80 -2.78 -11.28
CA THR A 50 6.86 -3.78 -11.80
C THR A 50 6.59 -4.84 -10.73
N LEU A 51 5.31 -5.14 -10.49
CA LEU A 51 4.87 -6.21 -9.60
C LEU A 51 4.42 -7.41 -10.45
N LYS A 52 4.90 -8.61 -10.13
CA LYS A 52 4.54 -9.85 -10.83
C LYS A 52 4.24 -10.97 -9.83
N ALA A 53 3.15 -11.68 -10.08
CA ALA A 53 2.75 -12.86 -9.33
C ALA A 53 2.05 -13.84 -10.28
N GLU A 54 2.19 -15.13 -10.02
CA GLU A 54 1.47 -16.19 -10.72
C GLU A 54 0.04 -16.36 -10.16
N ASP A 55 -0.77 -17.24 -10.76
CA ASP A 55 -2.17 -17.48 -10.36
C ASP A 55 -2.31 -18.04 -8.93
N ALA A 56 -1.36 -18.87 -8.49
CA ALA A 56 -1.26 -19.41 -7.14
C ALA A 56 0.12 -19.08 -6.56
N PRO A 57 0.35 -17.81 -6.17
CA PRO A 57 1.69 -17.33 -5.89
C PRO A 57 2.13 -17.67 -4.47
N ASP A 58 3.32 -18.24 -4.33
CA ASP A 58 4.04 -18.35 -3.05
C ASP A 58 4.90 -17.10 -2.76
N SER A 59 5.18 -16.31 -3.81
CA SER A 59 5.97 -15.10 -3.74
C SER A 59 5.47 -14.02 -4.71
N LEU A 60 5.70 -12.76 -4.34
CA LEU A 60 5.54 -11.59 -5.17
C LEU A 60 6.93 -11.13 -5.65
N SER A 61 7.15 -11.10 -6.96
CA SER A 61 8.37 -10.54 -7.57
C SER A 61 8.19 -9.03 -7.78
N LEU A 62 9.20 -8.28 -7.35
CA LEU A 62 9.33 -6.83 -7.53
C LEU A 62 10.55 -6.55 -8.38
N THR A 63 10.33 -5.99 -9.57
CA THR A 63 11.40 -5.58 -10.47
C THR A 63 11.51 -4.07 -10.49
N PHE A 64 12.71 -3.54 -10.24
CA PHE A 64 13.06 -2.13 -10.36
C PHE A 64 13.98 -1.93 -11.55
N GLU A 65 13.56 -1.08 -12.48
CA GLU A 65 14.28 -0.83 -13.72
C GLU A 65 14.51 0.66 -13.92
N ASN A 66 15.71 1.01 -14.40
CA ASN A 66 16.04 2.33 -14.90
C ASN A 66 16.76 2.18 -16.25
N GLY A 67 16.39 2.98 -17.24
CA GLY A 67 16.79 2.83 -18.65
C GLY A 67 18.29 2.99 -18.96
N GLN A 68 19.17 2.99 -17.96
CA GLN A 68 20.61 3.21 -18.06
C GLN A 68 21.46 2.10 -17.38
N ASP A 69 20.97 0.85 -17.30
CA ASP A 69 21.66 -0.38 -16.80
C ASP A 69 21.32 -0.85 -15.38
N ARG A 70 20.38 -0.21 -14.67
CA ARG A 70 19.97 -0.70 -13.34
C ARG A 70 18.76 -1.62 -13.44
N PHE A 71 18.98 -2.89 -13.16
CA PHE A 71 17.95 -3.90 -12.99
C PHE A 71 18.11 -4.53 -11.61
N SER A 72 17.05 -4.55 -10.82
CA SER A 72 17.05 -5.19 -9.50
C SER A 72 15.76 -5.94 -9.29
N GLU A 73 15.86 -7.21 -8.91
CA GLU A 73 14.73 -8.08 -8.67
C GLU A 73 14.74 -8.58 -7.23
N TYR A 74 13.57 -8.55 -6.60
CA TYR A 74 13.37 -9.01 -5.23
C TYR A 74 12.13 -9.87 -5.15
N ASP A 75 12.27 -11.05 -4.54
CA ASP A 75 11.15 -11.93 -4.24
C ASP A 75 10.72 -11.78 -2.78
N LEU A 76 9.47 -11.39 -2.57
CA LEU A 76 8.82 -11.35 -1.27
C LEU A 76 7.96 -12.59 -1.09
N LYS A 77 8.25 -13.40 -0.06
CA LYS A 77 7.35 -14.49 0.34
C LYS A 77 6.01 -13.94 0.77
N LEU A 78 4.95 -14.51 0.22
CA LEU A 78 3.59 -14.20 0.61
C LEU A 78 3.23 -14.94 1.90
N MET A 79 2.29 -14.36 2.62
CA MET A 79 1.71 -14.92 3.83
C MET A 79 0.29 -15.35 3.51
N ASP A 80 -0.13 -16.45 4.12
CA ASP A 80 -1.55 -16.80 4.15
C ASP A 80 -2.24 -15.88 5.15
N ILE A 81 -3.14 -15.04 4.67
CA ILE A 81 -3.87 -14.05 5.46
C ILE A 81 -5.34 -14.24 5.16
N ASP A 82 -6.11 -14.51 6.21
CA ASP A 82 -7.56 -14.60 6.09
C ASP A 82 -8.13 -13.27 5.58
N GLN A 83 -8.91 -13.36 4.50
CA GLN A 83 -9.62 -12.21 3.97
C GLN A 83 -10.84 -11.90 4.83
N GLU A 84 -10.68 -11.04 5.82
CA GLU A 84 -11.82 -10.45 6.51
C GLU A 84 -12.47 -9.39 5.61
N HIS A 85 -13.59 -9.77 4.98
CA HIS A 85 -14.42 -8.83 4.23
C HIS A 85 -15.20 -7.93 5.19
N LEU A 86 -14.59 -6.81 5.56
CA LEU A 86 -15.28 -5.73 6.26
C LEU A 86 -16.00 -4.84 5.24
N GLY A 87 -17.32 -4.93 5.20
CA GLY A 87 -18.15 -3.99 4.46
C GLY A 87 -18.12 -2.62 5.13
N ILE A 88 -17.68 -1.58 4.41
CA ILE A 88 -17.76 -0.20 4.88
C ILE A 88 -19.17 0.31 4.54
N PRO A 89 -20.01 0.65 5.53
CA PRO A 89 -21.37 1.12 5.26
C PRO A 89 -21.36 2.54 4.70
N ASP A 90 -22.28 2.82 3.77
CA ASP A 90 -22.58 4.19 3.39
C ASP A 90 -23.15 4.93 4.60
N THR A 91 -22.43 5.94 5.06
CA THR A 91 -22.75 6.70 6.28
C THR A 91 -22.92 8.17 5.94
N ASP A 92 -24.06 8.73 6.32
CA ASP A 92 -24.28 10.17 6.24
C ASP A 92 -23.57 10.88 7.40
N TYR A 93 -22.51 11.63 7.08
CA TYR A 93 -21.75 12.38 8.08
C TYR A 93 -22.38 13.75 8.33
N ALA A 94 -22.42 14.16 9.61
CA ALA A 94 -22.95 15.47 10.00
C ALA A 94 -22.14 16.65 9.46
N ALA A 95 -20.86 16.44 9.16
CA ALA A 95 -19.98 17.44 8.57
C ALA A 95 -18.90 16.80 7.71
N THR A 96 -18.43 17.52 6.69
CA THR A 96 -17.27 17.18 5.88
C THR A 96 -16.37 18.40 5.79
N ILE A 97 -15.09 18.23 6.13
CA ILE A 97 -14.10 19.32 6.15
C ILE A 97 -12.95 18.91 5.26
N THR A 98 -12.50 19.84 4.41
CA THR A 98 -11.30 19.69 3.58
C THR A 98 -10.27 20.71 4.01
N LEU A 99 -9.04 20.25 4.26
CA LEU A 99 -7.92 21.08 4.67
C LEU A 99 -6.60 20.59 4.07
N PRO A 100 -5.58 21.44 3.95
CA PRO A 100 -4.25 21.00 3.54
C PRO A 100 -3.70 19.93 4.47
N SER A 101 -3.25 18.81 3.92
CA SER A 101 -2.74 17.67 4.71
C SER A 101 -1.55 18.03 5.61
N ASN A 102 -0.68 18.92 5.13
CA ASN A 102 0.45 19.44 5.90
C ASN A 102 0.01 20.22 7.14
N GLU A 103 -1.08 20.98 7.03
CA GLU A 103 -1.65 21.75 8.14
C GLU A 103 -2.33 20.83 9.14
N PHE A 104 -3.12 19.86 8.66
CA PHE A 104 -3.74 18.85 9.52
C PHE A 104 -2.69 18.08 10.33
N ARG A 105 -1.61 17.64 9.67
CA ARG A 105 -0.49 16.96 10.34
C ARG A 105 0.15 17.83 11.41
N ARG A 106 0.36 19.12 11.13
CA ARG A 106 0.92 20.08 12.11
C ARG A 106 0.02 20.17 13.35
N ILE A 107 -1.28 20.39 13.16
CA ILE A 107 -2.25 20.47 14.26
C ILE A 107 -2.22 19.21 15.12
N CYS A 108 -2.24 18.02 14.52
CA CYS A 108 -2.19 16.75 15.28
C CYS A 108 -0.89 16.60 16.09
N VAL A 109 0.26 16.99 15.53
CA VAL A 109 1.55 16.92 16.22
C VAL A 109 1.62 17.92 17.38
N ASP A 110 1.21 19.16 17.15
CA ASP A 110 1.23 20.21 18.16
C ASP A 110 0.33 19.86 19.35
N LEU A 111 -0.89 19.39 19.08
CA LEU A 111 -1.82 18.95 20.13
C LEU A 111 -1.32 17.72 20.89
N SER A 112 -0.69 16.77 20.20
CA SER A 112 -0.10 15.59 20.85
C SER A 112 1.05 15.96 21.78
N ALA A 113 1.78 17.04 21.52
CA ALA A 113 2.89 17.50 22.36
C ALA A 113 2.41 18.31 23.59
N MET A 114 1.24 18.94 23.50
CA MET A 114 0.60 19.63 24.63
C MET A 114 -0.17 18.69 25.56
N SER A 115 -0.53 17.51 25.05
CA SER A 115 -1.27 16.47 25.76
C SER A 115 -0.31 15.56 26.55
N GLU A 116 0.14 16.04 27.70
CA GLU A 116 0.41 15.25 28.92
C GLU A 116 -0.37 15.85 30.10
#